data_AF-A0A3D4I2J3-F1
#
_entry.id   AF-A0A3D4I2J3-F1
#
_cell.length_a   1.000
_cell.length_b   1.000
_cell.length_c   1.000
_cell.angle_alpha   90.00
_cell.angle_beta   90.00
_cell.angle_gamma   90.00
#
_symmetry.space_group_name_H-M   'P 1'
#
loop_
_entity.id
_entity.type
_entity.pdbx_description
1 polymer ?
#
loop_
_entity_poly.entity_id
_entity_poly.type
_entity_poly.pdbx_seq_one_letter_code
_entity_poly.pdbx_strand_id
1 'polypeptide(L)'
;MANDVIFEGKDRRMPKIEKCLAKYGIASLEDARSLCLSKNVDTEKIVKGVQQIAFDNAVWAYTLGCAIGLKTGAASAAEAAEKIGLGLEAFTVPGSVAEQRKVGLG
;
A
#
# COMPACT_ATOMS: atom_id res chain seq x y z
N MET A 1 -4.70 -18.70 -4.01
CA MET A 1 -4.49 -17.47 -3.22
C MET A 1 -4.21 -16.38 -4.23
N ALA A 2 -5.17 -15.47 -4.42
CA ALA A 2 -5.17 -14.50 -5.51
C ALA A 2 -4.35 -13.28 -5.08
N ASN A 3 -3.13 -13.19 -5.62
CA ASN A 3 -2.44 -11.92 -5.81
C ASN A 3 -2.20 -11.83 -7.32
N ASP A 4 -3.26 -11.94 -8.14
CA ASP A 4 -3.17 -11.84 -9.61
C ASP A 4 -3.12 -10.37 -10.08
N VAL A 5 -2.84 -9.46 -9.15
CA VAL A 5 -2.56 -8.05 -9.45
C VAL A 5 -1.32 -7.89 -10.32
N ILE A 6 -1.43 -7.01 -11.30
CA ILE A 6 -0.35 -6.66 -12.23
C ILE A 6 0.16 -5.27 -11.85
N PHE A 7 1.46 -5.15 -11.64
CA PHE A 7 2.17 -3.88 -11.47
C PHE A 7 3.66 -4.07 -11.79
N GLU A 8 4.37 -2.98 -12.11
CA GLU A 8 5.74 -3.08 -12.64
C GLU A 8 6.73 -3.57 -11.58
N GLY A 9 7.55 -4.57 -11.93
CA GLY A 9 8.60 -5.12 -11.06
C GLY A 9 8.05 -5.80 -9.81
N LYS A 10 6.91 -6.48 -9.94
CA LYS A 10 6.25 -7.27 -8.90
C LYS A 10 7.19 -8.26 -8.23
N ASP A 11 7.93 -9.07 -8.98
CA ASP A 11 8.82 -10.10 -8.43
C ASP A 11 9.85 -9.55 -7.43
N ARG A 12 10.32 -8.32 -7.66
CA ARG A 12 11.31 -7.65 -6.82
C ARG A 12 10.72 -7.05 -5.54
N ARG A 13 9.42 -6.76 -5.53
CA ARG A 13 8.72 -6.07 -4.43
C ARG A 13 7.86 -7.02 -3.59
N MET A 14 7.33 -8.07 -4.20
CA MET A 14 6.40 -9.00 -3.57
C MET A 14 6.90 -9.55 -2.23
N PRO A 15 8.19 -9.94 -2.06
CA PRO A 15 8.67 -10.43 -0.77
C PRO A 15 8.55 -9.41 0.38
N LYS A 16 8.65 -8.11 0.08
CA LYS A 16 8.51 -7.04 1.08
C LYS A 16 7.03 -6.72 1.33
N ILE A 17 6.23 -6.72 0.28
CA ILE A 17 4.77 -6.54 0.35
C ILE A 17 4.11 -7.69 1.14
N GLU A 18 4.45 -8.95 0.86
CA GLU A 18 3.93 -10.13 1.57
C GLU A 18 4.28 -10.10 3.06
N LYS A 19 5.52 -9.70 3.40
CA LYS A 19 5.91 -9.49 4.81
C LYS A 19 5.05 -8.43 5.49
N CYS A 20 4.73 -7.34 4.78
CA CYS A 20 3.87 -6.28 5.29
C CYS A 20 2.41 -6.77 5.46
N LEU A 21 1.86 -7.43 4.45
CA LEU A 21 0.53 -8.05 4.47
C LEU A 21 0.37 -9.01 5.65
N ALA A 22 1.31 -9.94 5.81
CA ALA A 22 1.32 -10.90 6.91
C ALA A 22 1.39 -10.23 8.29
N LYS A 23 2.22 -9.18 8.43
CA LYS A 23 2.36 -8.42 9.69
C LYS A 23 1.05 -7.79 10.16
N TYR A 24 0.20 -7.35 9.23
CA TYR A 24 -1.08 -6.71 9.54
C TYR A 24 -2.29 -7.63 9.34
N GLY A 25 -2.07 -8.93 9.10
CA GLY A 25 -3.13 -9.92 8.93
C GLY A 25 -4.04 -9.60 7.73
N ILE A 26 -3.46 -9.11 6.63
CA ILE A 26 -4.14 -8.89 5.36
C ILE A 26 -3.72 -10.02 4.42
N ALA A 27 -4.67 -10.75 3.85
CA ALA A 27 -4.37 -11.97 3.11
C ALA A 27 -3.85 -11.73 1.68
N SER A 28 -4.29 -10.64 1.02
CA SER A 28 -3.86 -10.27 -0.34
C SER A 28 -3.99 -8.76 -0.59
N LEU A 29 -3.44 -8.27 -1.71
CA LEU A 29 -3.65 -6.88 -2.13
C LEU A 29 -5.11 -6.64 -2.55
N GLU A 30 -5.76 -7.64 -3.13
CA GLU A 30 -7.18 -7.64 -3.46
C GLU A 30 -8.06 -7.54 -2.20
N ASP A 31 -7.69 -8.22 -1.11
CA ASP A 31 -8.37 -8.09 0.18
C ASP A 31 -8.14 -6.71 0.79
N ALA A 32 -6.92 -6.16 0.65
CA ALA A 32 -6.62 -4.79 1.06
C ALA A 32 -7.54 -3.78 0.33
N ARG A 33 -7.69 -3.95 -0.99
CA ARG A 33 -8.60 -3.13 -1.82
C ARG A 33 -10.05 -3.29 -1.38
N SER A 34 -10.51 -4.53 -1.20
CA SER A 34 -11.87 -4.82 -0.78
C SER A 34 -12.19 -4.21 0.58
N LEU A 35 -11.23 -4.25 1.52
CA LEU A 35 -11.35 -3.58 2.81
C LEU A 35 -11.48 -2.06 2.66
N CYS A 36 -10.66 -1.42 1.83
CA CYS A 36 -10.75 0.01 1.57
C CYS A 36 -12.11 0.39 0.96
N LEU A 37 -12.56 -0.35 -0.05
CA LEU A 37 -13.85 -0.14 -0.71
C LEU A 37 -15.04 -0.34 0.24
N SER A 38 -14.97 -1.29 1.18
CA SER A 38 -16.01 -1.50 2.20
C SER A 38 -16.20 -0.28 3.11
N LYS A 39 -15.20 0.60 3.19
CA LYS A 39 -15.22 1.86 3.94
C LYS A 39 -15.39 3.07 3.02
N ASN A 40 -15.80 2.86 1.77
CA ASN A 40 -15.96 3.88 0.73
C ASN A 40 -14.66 4.64 0.42
N VAL A 41 -13.50 4.00 0.59
CA VAL A 41 -12.20 4.56 0.19
C VAL A 41 -11.75 3.89 -1.11
N ASP A 42 -11.92 4.60 -2.22
CA ASP A 42 -11.45 4.17 -3.54
C ASP A 42 -10.06 4.78 -3.82
N THR A 43 -9.03 4.08 -3.36
CA THR A 43 -7.63 4.53 -3.48
C THR A 43 -7.18 4.71 -4.92
N GLU A 44 -7.66 3.89 -5.86
CA GLU A 44 -7.33 4.03 -7.28
C GLU A 44 -7.87 5.35 -7.85
N LYS A 45 -9.15 5.64 -7.61
CA LYS A 45 -9.75 6.91 -8.06
C LYS A 45 -9.06 8.12 -7.42
N ILE A 46 -8.70 8.03 -6.14
CA ILE A 46 -8.03 9.14 -5.45
C ILE A 46 -6.64 9.37 -6.05
N VAL A 47 -5.81 8.31 -6.17
CA VAL A 47 -4.44 8.42 -6.70
C VAL A 47 -4.44 8.89 -8.15
N LYS A 48 -5.24 8.26 -9.02
CA LYS A 48 -5.35 8.64 -10.44
C LYS A 48 -6.09 9.97 -10.64
N GLY A 49 -6.94 10.37 -9.70
CA GLY A 49 -7.58 11.69 -9.68
C GLY A 49 -6.59 12.81 -9.37
N VAL A 50 -5.61 12.55 -8.49
CA VAL A 50 -4.51 13.49 -8.20
C VAL A 50 -3.49 13.52 -9.34
N GLN A 51 -3.09 12.34 -9.85
CA GLN A 51 -2.13 12.22 -10.93
C GLN A 51 -2.56 11.10 -11.89
N GLN A 52 -3.13 11.47 -13.04
CA GLN A 52 -3.71 10.51 -13.99
C GLN A 52 -2.69 9.52 -14.57
N ILE A 53 -1.42 9.93 -14.65
CA ILE A 53 -0.31 9.09 -15.13
C ILE A 53 0.40 8.33 -13.99
N ALA A 54 -0.21 8.24 -12.80
CA ALA A 54 0.36 7.49 -11.69
C ALA A 54 0.42 5.98 -12.03
N PHE A 55 1.58 5.37 -11.79
CA PHE A 55 1.78 3.93 -11.95
C PHE A 55 0.89 3.14 -10.98
N ASP A 56 0.50 1.93 -11.38
CA ASP A 56 -0.30 1.03 -10.54
C ASP A 56 0.43 0.66 -9.25
N ASN A 57 1.77 0.67 -9.26
CA ASN A 57 2.59 0.59 -8.05
C ASN A 57 2.18 1.59 -6.95
N ALA A 58 1.93 2.85 -7.33
CA ALA A 58 1.49 3.86 -6.38
C ALA A 58 0.09 3.54 -5.87
N VAL A 59 -0.84 3.20 -6.77
CA VAL A 59 -2.21 2.80 -6.40
C VAL A 59 -2.21 1.68 -5.37
N TRP A 60 -1.45 0.61 -5.60
CA TRP A 60 -1.38 -0.52 -4.68
C TRP A 60 -0.66 -0.19 -3.37
N ALA A 61 0.36 0.65 -3.40
CA ALA A 61 1.03 1.12 -2.18
C ALA A 61 0.10 1.92 -1.26
N TYR A 62 -0.67 2.85 -1.84
CA TYR A 62 -1.71 3.60 -1.10
C TYR A 62 -2.85 2.69 -0.63
N THR A 63 -3.21 1.68 -1.42
CA THR A 63 -4.23 0.68 -1.06
C THR A 63 -3.79 -0.14 0.16
N LEU A 64 -2.57 -0.66 0.14
CA LEU A 64 -2.01 -1.40 1.27
C LEU A 64 -1.93 -0.53 2.53
N GLY A 65 -1.40 0.68 2.40
CA GLY A 65 -1.25 1.61 3.52
C GLY A 65 -2.60 2.04 4.13
N CYS A 66 -3.61 2.30 3.29
CA CYS A 66 -4.97 2.58 3.74
C CYS A 66 -5.58 1.37 4.46
N ALA A 67 -5.44 0.17 3.90
CA ALA A 67 -5.93 -1.06 4.53
C ALA A 67 -5.27 -1.30 5.89
N ILE A 68 -3.97 -1.00 6.04
CA ILE A 68 -3.27 -1.05 7.33
C ILE A 68 -3.90 -0.05 8.31
N GLY A 69 -4.11 1.20 7.89
CA GLY A 69 -4.78 2.23 8.69
C GLY A 69 -6.14 1.76 9.22
N LEU A 70 -6.97 1.23 8.32
CA LEU A 70 -8.29 0.69 8.65
C LEU A 70 -8.20 -0.51 9.59
N LYS A 71 -7.26 -1.43 9.37
CA LYS A 71 -7.07 -2.62 10.21
C LYS A 71 -6.57 -2.28 11.61
N THR A 72 -5.70 -1.27 11.73
CA THR A 72 -5.16 -0.82 13.01
C THR A 72 -6.06 0.17 13.75
N GLY A 73 -7.18 0.60 13.14
CA GLY A 73 -8.11 1.53 13.76
C GLY A 73 -7.56 2.96 13.89
N ALA A 74 -6.78 3.43 12.91
CA ALA A 74 -6.25 4.79 12.91
C ALA A 74 -7.38 5.82 13.08
N ALA A 75 -7.30 6.65 14.12
CA ALA A 75 -8.38 7.56 14.53
C ALA A 75 -8.10 9.01 14.15
N SER A 76 -6.85 9.34 13.86
CA SER A 76 -6.43 10.67 13.42
C SER A 76 -5.84 10.66 12.01
N ALA A 77 -5.83 11.84 11.37
CA ALA A 77 -5.20 12.02 10.07
C ALA A 77 -3.69 11.72 10.11
N ALA A 78 -3.02 12.03 11.22
CA ALA A 78 -1.60 11.76 11.42
C ALA A 78 -1.33 10.25 11.46
N GLU A 79 -2.09 9.49 12.26
CA GLU A 79 -1.93 8.03 12.31
C GLU A 79 -2.25 7.37 10.97
N ALA A 80 -3.27 7.86 10.26
CA ALA A 80 -3.59 7.38 8.93
C ALA A 80 -2.44 7.63 7.95
N ALA A 81 -1.82 8.82 7.98
CA ALA A 81 -0.67 9.15 7.16
C ALA A 81 0.54 8.24 7.47
N GLU A 82 0.82 7.97 8.75
CA GLU A 82 1.88 7.03 9.14
C GLU A 82 1.63 5.62 8.58
N LYS A 83 0.37 5.14 8.60
CA LYS A 83 0.04 3.81 8.07
C LYS A 83 0.12 3.78 6.54
N ILE A 84 -0.26 4.86 5.88
CA ILE A 84 -0.04 5.02 4.44
C ILE A 84 1.45 4.94 4.11
N GLY A 85 2.28 5.57 4.93
CA GLY A 85 3.73 5.50 4.89
C GLY A 85 4.29 4.09 4.87
N LEU A 86 3.76 3.20 5.72
CA LEU A 86 4.14 1.79 5.75
C LEU A 86 3.80 1.05 4.44
N GLY A 87 2.68 1.40 3.82
CA GLY A 87 2.30 0.90 2.50
C GLY A 87 3.27 1.34 1.41
N LEU A 88 3.65 2.63 1.40
CA LEU A 88 4.66 3.17 0.48
C LEU A 88 6.00 2.47 0.63
N GLU A 89 6.46 2.30 1.87
CA GLU A 89 7.74 1.65 2.12
C GLU A 89 7.74 0.17 1.76
N ALA A 90 6.60 -0.52 1.88
CA ALA A 90 6.49 -1.92 1.45
C ALA A 90 6.70 -2.10 -0.07
N PHE A 91 6.45 -1.05 -0.87
CA PHE A 91 6.62 -1.05 -2.33
C PHE A 91 8.00 -0.55 -2.79
N THR A 92 8.89 -0.16 -1.89
CA THR A 92 10.26 0.19 -2.27
C THR A 92 11.06 -1.04 -2.67
N VAL A 93 12.00 -0.85 -3.59
CA VAL A 93 12.82 -1.93 -4.14
C VAL A 93 14.01 -2.17 -3.21
N PRO A 94 14.37 -3.45 -2.92
CA PRO A 94 15.55 -3.75 -2.11
C PRO A 94 16.82 -3.09 -2.65
N GLY A 95 17.56 -2.42 -1.76
CA GLY A 95 18.80 -1.70 -2.08
C GLY A 95 18.60 -0.36 -2.82
N SER A 96 17.36 0.06 -3.06
CA SER A 96 17.08 1.37 -3.65
C SER A 96 17.30 2.50 -2.64
N VAL A 97 17.54 3.72 -3.15
CA VAL A 97 17.60 4.92 -2.31
C VAL A 97 16.29 5.13 -1.53
N ALA A 98 15.14 4.77 -2.12
CA ALA A 98 13.85 4.90 -1.46
C ALA A 98 13.77 4.05 -0.18
N GLU A 99 14.24 2.80 -0.23
CA GLU A 99 14.34 1.93 0.95
C GLU A 99 15.35 2.47 1.98
N GLN A 100 16.53 2.89 1.53
CA GLN A 100 17.55 3.45 2.44
C GLN A 100 17.06 4.70 3.17
N ARG A 101 16.27 5.54 2.47
CA ARG A 101 15.63 6.73 3.01
C ARG A 101 14.37 6.43 3.80
N LYS A 102 13.91 5.18 3.84
CA LYS A 102 12.67 4.75 4.49
C LYS A 102 11.48 5.60 4.04
N VAL A 103 11.32 5.74 2.72
CA VAL A 103 10.29 6.61 2.12
C VAL A 103 8.92 6.34 2.72
N GLY A 104 8.25 7.40 3.16
CA GLY A 104 6.93 7.32 3.79
C GLY A 104 6.94 7.10 5.29
N LEU A 105 8.07 6.76 5.93
CA LEU A 105 8.15 6.55 7.39
C LEU A 105 8.55 7.79 8.20
N GLY A 106 8.67 8.95 7.56
CA GLY A 106 9.12 10.21 8.17
C GLY A 106 8.05 11.28 8.23
#